data_AF-A0A3B9SJN9-F1
#
_entry.id   AF-A0A3B9SJN9-F1
#
_cell.length_a   1.000
_cell.length_b   1.000
_cell.length_c   1.000
_cell.angle_alpha   90.00
_cell.angle_beta   90.00
_cell.angle_gamma   90.00
#
_symmetry.space_group_name_H-M   'P 1'
#
loop_
_entity.id
_entity.type
_entity.pdbx_description
1 polymer ?
#
loop_
_entity_poly.entity_id
_entity_poly.type
_entity_poly.pdbx_seq_one_letter_code
_entity_poly.pdbx_strand_id
1 'polypeptide(L)'
;MMRKILSLVGFVLGFGFFSHSAQAAHLVGGEITYTCNGGNNYTIKLRIYRDCNSGGAQFDNTVTFTIFDNTGAQLYNPTVNKGPTINVPAGTGNPCLLTPPNICTEYADYVHTMTLPARVGGYTISYQRCCRNATISNISASGKGNTYTVQIPSMD
;
A
#
# COMPACT_ATOMS: atom_id res chain seq x y z
N MET A 1 -45.34 36.92 10.01
CA MET A 1 -45.02 35.52 9.63
C MET A 1 -44.07 35.44 8.43
N MET A 2 -44.33 36.13 7.31
CA MET A 2 -43.50 36.09 6.08
C MET A 2 -42.00 36.40 6.23
N ARG A 3 -41.61 37.37 7.07
CA ARG A 3 -40.18 37.72 7.28
C ARG A 3 -39.35 36.60 7.92
N LYS A 4 -39.95 35.78 8.81
CA LYS A 4 -39.27 34.65 9.45
C LYS A 4 -39.08 33.47 8.48
N ILE A 5 -40.01 33.31 7.54
CA ILE A 5 -39.94 32.30 6.47
C ILE A 5 -38.85 32.66 5.46
N LEU A 6 -38.72 33.93 5.07
CA LEU A 6 -37.63 34.39 4.20
C LEU A 6 -36.24 34.17 4.81
N SER A 7 -36.06 34.45 6.11
CA SER A 7 -34.78 34.21 6.79
C SER A 7 -34.44 32.72 6.91
N LEU A 8 -35.45 31.85 7.10
CA LEU A 8 -35.26 30.40 7.15
C LEU A 8 -34.87 29.82 5.79
N VAL A 9 -35.50 30.32 4.71
CA VAL A 9 -35.19 29.93 3.33
C VAL A 9 -33.79 30.39 2.93
N GLY A 10 -33.37 31.60 3.33
CA GLY A 10 -32.02 32.10 3.10
C GLY A 10 -30.94 31.29 3.84
N PHE A 11 -31.23 30.82 5.06
CA PHE A 11 -30.31 29.98 5.84
C PHE A 11 -30.15 28.58 5.23
N VAL A 12 -31.24 27.97 4.75
CA VAL A 12 -31.21 26.64 4.10
C VAL A 12 -30.53 26.70 2.73
N LEU A 13 -30.77 27.75 1.93
CA LEU A 13 -30.09 27.94 0.66
C LEU A 13 -28.59 28.27 0.83
N GLY A 14 -28.20 28.98 1.90
CA GLY A 14 -26.80 29.29 2.19
C GLY A 14 -25.96 28.07 2.61
N PHE A 15 -26.57 27.07 3.24
CA PHE A 15 -25.88 25.82 3.64
C PHE A 15 -25.78 24.77 2.52
N GLY A 16 -26.56 24.89 1.45
CA GLY A 16 -26.60 23.92 0.35
C GLY A 16 -25.45 24.00 -0.67
N PHE A 17 -24.57 25.00 -0.57
CA PHE A 17 -23.50 25.24 -1.55
C PHE A 17 -22.08 24.82 -1.11
N PHE A 18 -21.92 24.21 0.06
CA PHE A 18 -20.62 23.70 0.53
C PHE A 18 -20.40 22.23 0.17
N SER A 19 -20.54 21.90 -1.11
CA SER A 19 -20.19 20.58 -1.66
C SER A 19 -18.67 20.45 -1.73
N HIS A 20 -18.05 19.90 -0.67
CA HIS A 20 -16.63 19.56 -0.70
C HIS A 20 -16.42 18.27 -1.49
N SER A 21 -15.59 18.31 -2.53
CA SER A 21 -15.20 17.11 -3.27
C SER A 21 -14.32 16.23 -2.38
N ALA A 22 -14.85 15.09 -1.94
CA ALA A 22 -14.09 14.13 -1.17
C ALA A 22 -13.11 13.38 -2.09
N GLN A 23 -11.81 13.62 -1.93
CA GLN A 23 -10.79 12.87 -2.64
C GLN A 23 -10.37 11.65 -1.81
N ALA A 24 -10.59 10.46 -2.37
CA ALA A 24 -10.03 9.24 -1.84
C ALA A 24 -8.79 8.87 -2.67
N ALA A 25 -7.76 8.39 -1.99
CA ALA A 25 -6.59 7.86 -2.64
C ALA A 25 -6.10 6.63 -1.89
N HIS A 26 -5.74 5.60 -2.65
CA HIS A 26 -5.51 4.29 -2.09
C HIS A 26 -4.49 3.52 -2.93
N LEU A 27 -3.50 2.92 -2.25
CA LEU A 27 -2.70 1.88 -2.86
C LEU A 27 -3.61 0.67 -3.10
N VAL A 28 -3.72 0.24 -4.35
CA VAL A 28 -4.53 -0.92 -4.75
C VAL A 28 -4.14 -2.16 -3.95
N GLY A 29 -2.83 -2.33 -3.71
CA GLY A 29 -2.31 -3.44 -2.92
C GLY A 29 -0.80 -3.55 -3.05
N GLY A 30 -0.30 -4.75 -2.83
CA GLY A 30 1.12 -5.06 -2.92
C GLY A 30 1.40 -6.50 -2.57
N GLU A 31 2.65 -6.89 -2.75
CA GLU A 31 3.17 -8.21 -2.43
C GLU A 31 4.62 -8.07 -1.99
N ILE A 32 5.02 -8.92 -1.04
CA ILE A 32 6.42 -9.07 -0.67
C ILE A 32 6.83 -10.52 -0.94
N THR A 33 7.98 -10.69 -1.58
CA THR A 33 8.56 -11.98 -1.93
C THR A 33 10.04 -12.00 -1.64
N TYR A 34 10.62 -13.19 -1.59
CA TYR A 34 12.06 -13.38 -1.60
C TYR A 34 12.46 -14.39 -2.68
N THR A 35 13.68 -14.25 -3.17
CA THR A 35 14.38 -15.24 -3.99
C THR A 35 15.65 -15.64 -3.27
N CYS A 36 15.85 -16.93 -3.02
CA CYS A 36 17.15 -17.45 -2.59
C CYS A 36 18.08 -17.50 -3.81
N ASN A 37 19.14 -16.71 -3.79
CA ASN A 37 20.15 -16.65 -4.84
C ASN A 37 21.28 -17.68 -4.62
N GLY A 38 21.24 -18.42 -3.50
CA GLY A 38 22.27 -19.35 -3.05
C GLY A 38 23.29 -18.71 -2.10
N GLY A 39 23.97 -19.53 -1.30
CA GLY A 39 25.04 -19.08 -0.39
C GLY A 39 24.58 -18.07 0.66
N ASN A 40 23.40 -18.28 1.25
CA ASN A 40 22.75 -17.37 2.20
C ASN A 40 22.43 -15.98 1.62
N ASN A 41 22.45 -15.82 0.29
CA ASN A 41 22.14 -14.56 -0.37
C ASN A 41 20.69 -14.53 -0.83
N TYR A 42 19.96 -13.49 -0.43
CA TYR A 42 18.53 -13.36 -0.66
C TYR A 42 18.21 -12.04 -1.34
N THR A 43 17.41 -12.09 -2.40
CA THR A 43 16.79 -10.90 -2.99
C THR A 43 15.38 -10.77 -2.45
N ILE A 44 15.15 -9.74 -1.64
CA ILE A 44 13.85 -9.36 -1.11
C ILE A 44 13.23 -8.35 -2.08
N LYS A 45 11.97 -8.59 -2.47
CA LYS A 45 11.23 -7.71 -3.37
C LYS A 45 9.89 -7.36 -2.75
N LEU A 46 9.64 -6.07 -2.58
CA LEU A 46 8.32 -5.52 -2.32
C LEU A 46 7.81 -4.86 -3.60
N ARG A 47 6.65 -5.27 -4.08
CA ARG A 47 5.92 -4.58 -5.16
C ARG A 47 4.69 -3.92 -4.59
N ILE A 48 4.50 -2.63 -4.86
CA ILE A 48 3.31 -1.88 -4.45
C ILE A 48 2.56 -1.44 -5.70
N TYR A 49 1.23 -1.59 -5.70
CA TYR A 49 0.34 -1.17 -6.77
C TYR A 49 -0.50 0.04 -6.33
N ARG A 50 -0.73 1.00 -7.23
CA ARG A 50 -1.63 2.13 -7.00
C ARG A 50 -2.51 2.41 -8.23
N ASP A 51 -3.65 3.06 -7.98
CA ASP A 51 -4.50 3.61 -9.04
C ASP A 51 -3.89 4.91 -9.52
N CYS A 52 -3.51 4.95 -10.81
CA CYS A 52 -2.84 6.10 -11.39
C CYS A 52 -3.79 7.29 -11.62
N ASN A 53 -5.11 7.03 -11.65
CA ASN A 53 -6.12 8.07 -11.74
C ASN A 53 -6.40 8.72 -10.37
N SER A 54 -5.87 8.16 -9.27
CA SER A 54 -6.03 8.71 -7.92
C SER A 54 -4.89 9.67 -7.57
N GLY A 55 -5.23 10.84 -7.00
CA GLY A 55 -4.26 11.90 -6.71
C GLY A 55 -3.42 11.74 -5.44
N GLY A 56 -3.79 10.87 -4.50
CA GLY A 56 -3.34 10.97 -3.09
C GLY A 56 -2.62 9.75 -2.49
N ALA A 57 -2.01 8.88 -3.30
CA ALA A 57 -1.28 7.71 -2.79
C ALA A 57 0.01 7.47 -3.59
N GLN A 58 0.88 8.48 -3.63
CA GLN A 58 2.20 8.34 -4.24
C GLN A 58 2.99 7.20 -3.59
N PHE A 59 3.82 6.54 -4.40
CA PHE A 59 4.79 5.58 -3.90
C PHE A 59 5.81 6.29 -3.00
N ASP A 60 6.19 5.67 -1.90
CA ASP A 60 7.22 6.22 -1.02
C ASP A 60 8.57 6.21 -1.75
N ASN A 61 9.38 7.25 -1.62
CA ASN A 61 10.71 7.29 -2.27
C ASN A 61 11.66 6.22 -1.70
N THR A 62 11.44 5.86 -0.44
CA THR A 62 12.13 4.77 0.25
C THR A 62 11.17 3.99 1.11
N VAL A 63 11.50 2.72 1.34
CA VAL A 63 10.82 1.86 2.33
C VAL A 63 11.84 1.22 3.24
N THR A 64 11.41 0.77 4.41
CA THR A 64 12.25 0.01 5.33
C THR A 64 11.66 -1.38 5.49
N PHE A 65 12.46 -2.40 5.23
CA PHE A 65 12.11 -3.78 5.60
C PHE A 65 12.57 -4.03 7.03
N THR A 66 11.69 -4.52 7.89
CA THR A 66 12.08 -4.97 9.23
C THR A 66 12.20 -6.47 9.22
N ILE A 67 13.37 -6.97 9.61
CA ILE A 67 13.69 -8.40 9.61
C ILE A 67 13.85 -8.86 11.04
N PHE A 68 13.04 -9.83 11.44
CA PHE A 68 12.98 -10.38 12.79
C PHE A 68 13.48 -11.82 12.83
N ASP A 69 13.97 -12.24 13.99
CA ASP A 69 14.14 -13.67 14.29
C ASP A 69 12.83 -14.32 14.77
N ASN A 70 12.91 -15.61 15.09
CA ASN A 70 11.78 -16.42 15.58
C ASN A 70 11.27 -16.03 16.98
N THR A 71 12.00 -15.18 17.71
CA THR A 71 11.55 -14.61 19.00
C THR A 71 10.84 -13.27 18.82
N GLY A 72 10.82 -12.73 17.60
CA GLY A 72 10.30 -11.40 17.30
C GLY A 72 11.32 -10.27 17.55
N ALA A 73 12.59 -10.58 17.83
CA ALA A 73 13.63 -9.57 17.97
C ALA A 73 14.04 -9.04 16.60
N GLN A 74 14.10 -7.72 16.45
CA GLN A 74 14.56 -7.08 15.23
C GLN A 74 16.06 -7.32 15.04
N LEU A 75 16.43 -7.90 13.91
CA LEU A 75 17.82 -8.15 13.52
C LEU A 75 18.36 -7.10 12.55
N TYR A 76 17.55 -6.73 11.55
CA TYR A 76 17.96 -5.81 10.47
C TYR A 76 16.82 -4.87 10.07
N ASN A 77 17.17 -3.67 9.60
CA ASN A 77 16.21 -2.71 9.05
C ASN A 77 16.69 -1.98 7.75
N PRO A 78 17.02 -2.69 6.66
CA PRO A 78 17.53 -2.02 5.46
C PRO A 78 16.51 -1.04 4.88
N THR A 79 16.99 0.16 4.55
CA THR A 79 16.24 1.16 3.78
C THR A 79 16.50 0.95 2.28
N VAL A 80 15.43 0.90 1.51
CA VAL A 80 15.43 0.50 0.10
C VAL A 80 14.82 1.61 -0.73
N ASN A 81 15.52 2.03 -1.77
CA ASN A 81 15.04 3.05 -2.69
C ASN A 81 13.95 2.50 -3.61
N LYS A 82 13.02 3.36 -3.96
CA LYS A 82 11.98 3.09 -4.96
C LYS A 82 12.59 2.87 -6.33
N GLY A 83 12.18 1.81 -7.01
CA GLY A 83 12.45 1.59 -8.43
C GLY A 83 11.57 2.43 -9.37
N PRO A 84 11.66 2.20 -10.69
CA PRO A 84 10.81 2.86 -11.66
C PRO A 84 9.32 2.62 -11.39
N THR A 85 8.50 3.59 -11.76
CA THR A 85 7.05 3.41 -11.82
C THR A 85 6.68 2.79 -13.17
N ILE A 86 5.90 1.71 -13.14
CA ILE A 86 5.55 0.94 -14.35
C ILE A 86 4.03 0.80 -14.44
N ASN A 87 3.45 1.12 -15.60
CA ASN A 87 2.03 0.90 -15.86
C ASN A 87 1.73 -0.60 -16.01
N VAL A 88 0.66 -1.04 -15.36
CA VAL A 88 0.06 -2.36 -15.60
C VAL A 88 -0.75 -2.27 -16.89
N PRO A 89 -0.53 -3.18 -17.86
CA PRO A 89 -1.35 -3.24 -19.07
C PRO A 89 -2.84 -3.39 -18.74
N ALA A 90 -3.70 -2.61 -19.41
CA ALA A 90 -5.15 -2.62 -19.16
C ALA A 90 -5.86 -3.92 -19.62
N GLY A 91 -5.18 -4.76 -20.39
CA GLY A 91 -5.69 -6.07 -20.80
C GLY A 91 -5.42 -7.13 -19.74
N THR A 92 -6.44 -7.86 -19.31
CA THR A 92 -6.29 -9.03 -18.43
C THR A 92 -5.63 -10.22 -19.13
N GLY A 93 -5.51 -10.18 -20.46
CA GLY A 93 -5.08 -11.31 -21.29
C GLY A 93 -6.10 -12.45 -21.34
N ASN A 94 -7.25 -12.31 -20.67
CA ASN A 94 -8.29 -13.31 -20.58
C ASN A 94 -9.55 -12.81 -21.31
N PRO A 95 -9.98 -13.47 -22.40
CA PRO A 95 -11.14 -13.05 -23.18
C PRO A 95 -12.47 -13.16 -22.42
N CYS A 96 -12.50 -13.91 -21.30
CA CYS A 96 -13.68 -14.04 -20.45
C CYS A 96 -13.82 -12.91 -19.42
N LEU A 97 -12.77 -12.10 -19.24
CA LEU A 97 -12.79 -10.97 -18.31
C LEU A 97 -13.03 -9.68 -19.08
N LEU A 98 -14.17 -9.05 -18.84
CA LEU A 98 -14.43 -7.70 -19.32
C LEU A 98 -13.69 -6.71 -18.42
N THR A 99 -12.64 -6.08 -18.94
CA THR A 99 -11.97 -4.98 -18.22
C THR A 99 -12.94 -3.80 -18.10
N PRO A 100 -13.25 -3.31 -16.89
CA PRO A 100 -13.97 -2.05 -16.72
C PRO A 100 -13.30 -0.88 -17.46
N PRO A 101 -14.08 0.07 -18.01
CA PRO A 101 -13.51 1.25 -18.63
C PRO A 101 -12.71 2.07 -17.61
N ASN A 102 -11.65 2.74 -18.07
CA ASN A 102 -10.82 3.64 -17.28
C ASN A 102 -10.02 2.98 -16.13
N ILE A 103 -9.72 1.68 -16.21
CA ILE A 103 -8.74 1.08 -15.31
C ILE A 103 -7.35 1.64 -15.63
N CYS A 104 -6.74 2.27 -14.63
CA CYS A 104 -5.31 2.57 -14.64
C CYS A 104 -4.68 2.05 -13.36
N THR A 105 -3.70 1.17 -13.49
CA THR A 105 -2.91 0.70 -12.35
C THR A 105 -1.45 0.81 -12.73
N GLU A 106 -0.63 1.19 -11.77
CA GLU A 106 0.82 1.23 -11.90
C GLU A 106 1.43 0.60 -10.65
N TYR A 107 2.68 0.15 -10.77
CA TYR A 107 3.43 -0.40 -9.65
C TYR A 107 4.83 0.16 -9.56
N ALA A 108 5.42 0.02 -8.38
CA ALA A 108 6.84 0.24 -8.15
C ALA A 108 7.42 -0.90 -7.34
N ASP A 109 8.64 -1.30 -7.69
CA ASP A 109 9.40 -2.35 -7.01
C ASP A 109 10.45 -1.73 -6.09
N TYR A 110 10.59 -2.30 -4.90
CA TYR A 110 11.66 -2.04 -3.94
C TYR A 110 12.43 -3.35 -3.78
N VAL A 111 13.65 -3.38 -4.28
CA VAL A 111 14.46 -4.60 -4.36
C VAL A 111 15.72 -4.42 -3.53
N HIS A 112 15.96 -5.35 -2.62
CA HIS A 112 17.15 -5.36 -1.78
C HIS A 112 17.74 -6.75 -1.72
N THR A 113 19.02 -6.86 -2.03
CA THR A 113 19.76 -8.11 -1.94
C THR A 113 20.70 -8.04 -0.74
N MET A 114 20.62 -9.03 0.14
CA MET A 114 21.44 -9.12 1.34
C MET A 114 21.78 -10.55 1.71
N THR A 115 22.81 -10.72 2.53
CA THR A 115 23.18 -12.02 3.11
C THR A 115 22.47 -12.22 4.44
N LEU A 116 21.74 -13.31 4.57
CA LEU A 116 21.05 -13.75 5.78
C LEU A 116 21.55 -15.15 6.15
N PRO A 117 22.49 -15.28 7.10
CA PRO A 117 23.05 -16.57 7.48
C PRO A 117 21.99 -17.56 7.97
N ALA A 118 22.15 -18.85 7.66
CA ALA A 118 21.27 -19.89 8.18
C ALA A 118 21.05 -19.77 9.70
N ARG A 119 19.77 -19.69 10.09
CA ARG A 119 19.37 -19.44 11.49
C ARG A 119 18.24 -20.39 11.88
N VAL A 120 18.33 -20.92 13.11
CA VAL A 120 17.24 -21.71 13.71
C VAL A 120 15.99 -20.84 13.83
N GLY A 121 14.89 -21.31 13.28
CA GLY A 121 13.62 -20.57 13.23
C GLY A 121 13.50 -19.56 12.09
N GLY A 122 14.56 -19.38 11.27
CA GLY A 122 14.51 -18.59 10.05
C GLY A 122 14.38 -17.09 10.28
N TYR A 123 13.78 -16.40 9.31
CA TYR A 123 13.60 -14.95 9.32
C TYR A 123 12.16 -14.59 8.98
N THR A 124 11.61 -13.61 9.70
CA THR A 124 10.35 -12.94 9.31
C THR A 124 10.67 -11.56 8.77
N ILE A 125 10.39 -11.31 7.50
CA ILE A 125 10.62 -10.02 6.83
C ILE A 125 9.26 -9.33 6.70
N SER A 126 9.15 -8.12 7.21
CA SER A 126 7.90 -7.34 7.14
C SER A 126 8.14 -5.92 6.65
N TYR A 127 7.20 -5.42 5.86
CA TYR A 127 7.04 -4.00 5.55
C TYR A 127 5.64 -3.57 5.99
N GLN A 128 5.55 -2.44 6.67
CA GLN A 128 4.29 -1.83 7.04
C GLN A 128 4.24 -0.40 6.50
N ARG A 129 3.17 -0.08 5.78
CA ARG A 129 2.81 1.30 5.48
C ARG A 129 1.61 1.67 6.32
N CYS A 130 1.77 2.65 7.21
CA CYS A 130 0.62 3.24 7.85
C CYS A 130 -0.21 4.00 6.82
N CYS A 131 -1.38 4.41 7.28
CA CYS A 131 -2.09 5.54 6.73
C CYS A 131 -2.82 5.24 5.41
N ARG A 132 -3.57 4.13 5.41
CA ARG A 132 -4.73 3.91 4.53
C ARG A 132 -5.81 4.96 4.86
N ASN A 133 -6.60 5.36 3.86
CA ASN A 133 -7.58 6.44 3.97
C ASN A 133 -8.62 6.20 5.10
N ALA A 134 -9.06 7.29 5.74
CA ALA A 134 -10.08 7.31 6.80
C ALA A 134 -11.49 6.89 6.35
N THR A 135 -11.73 6.69 5.05
CA THR A 135 -13.04 6.28 4.49
C THR A 135 -13.44 4.83 4.76
N ILE A 136 -12.59 4.00 5.38
CA ILE A 136 -12.97 2.66 5.83
C ILE A 136 -13.88 2.77 7.07
N SER A 137 -15.19 2.76 6.83
CA SER A 137 -16.23 2.93 7.85
C SER A 137 -16.47 1.69 8.73
N ASN A 138 -16.04 0.51 8.29
CA ASN A 138 -16.32 -0.77 8.98
C ASN A 138 -15.20 -1.24 9.94
N ILE A 139 -14.17 -0.42 10.17
CA ILE A 139 -13.10 -0.75 11.11
C ILE A 139 -12.86 0.48 12.01
N SER A 140 -13.10 0.37 13.31
CA SER A 140 -12.91 1.45 14.28
C SER A 140 -11.48 1.46 14.85
N ALA A 141 -10.54 2.11 14.17
CA ALA A 141 -9.18 2.40 14.70
C ALA A 141 -8.43 3.34 13.74
N SER A 142 -7.79 4.37 14.29
CA SER A 142 -6.80 5.21 13.59
C SER A 142 -5.53 4.39 13.29
N GLY A 143 -4.79 4.74 12.22
CA GLY A 143 -3.55 4.04 11.86
C GLY A 143 -3.72 2.81 10.96
N LYS A 144 -4.81 2.71 10.19
CA LYS A 144 -5.00 1.64 9.19
C LYS A 144 -3.85 1.63 8.20
N GLY A 145 -3.37 0.47 7.80
CA GLY A 145 -2.22 0.34 6.92
C GLY A 145 -2.24 -0.96 6.14
N ASN A 146 -1.19 -1.18 5.36
CA ASN A 146 -0.93 -2.48 4.76
C ASN A 146 0.34 -3.03 5.39
N THR A 147 0.27 -4.29 5.83
CA THR A 147 1.44 -5.05 6.27
C THR A 147 1.65 -6.19 5.28
N TYR A 148 2.86 -6.30 4.78
CA TYR A 148 3.28 -7.40 3.91
C TYR A 148 4.41 -8.13 4.62
N THR A 149 4.24 -9.44 4.77
CA THR A 149 5.18 -10.29 5.49
C THR A 149 5.51 -11.52 4.66
N VAL A 150 6.78 -11.93 4.68
CA VAL A 150 7.24 -13.20 4.13
C VAL A 150 8.24 -13.83 5.08
N GLN A 151 8.31 -15.16 5.08
CA GLN A 151 9.16 -15.94 5.97
C GLN A 151 10.18 -16.72 5.17
N ILE A 152 11.45 -16.60 5.56
CA ILE A 152 12.51 -17.53 5.13
C ILE A 152 12.53 -18.68 6.14
N PRO A 153 12.48 -19.95 5.70
CA PRO A 153 12.48 -21.11 6.58
C PRO A 153 13.69 -21.22 7.51
N SER A 154 13.58 -22.13 8.48
CA SER A 154 14.66 -22.43 9.41
C SER A 154 15.84 -23.10 8.72
N MET A 155 17.05 -22.63 9.01
CA MET A 155 18.33 -23.17 8.49
C MET A 155 18.48 -23.09 6.96
N ASP A 156 17.69 -22.26 6.30
CA ASP A 156 17.86 -21.86 4.90
C ASP A 156 18.84 -20.68 4.75
#